data_AF-A0A0F9ZHH6-F1
#
_entry.id   AF-A0A0F9ZHH6-F1
#
_cell.length_a   1.000
_cell.length_b   1.000
_cell.length_c   1.000
_cell.angle_alpha   90.00
_cell.angle_beta   90.00
_cell.angle_gamma   90.00
#
_symmetry.space_group_name_H-M   'P 1'
#
loop_
_entity.id
_entity.type
_entity.pdbx_description
1 polymer ?
#
loop_
_entity_poly.entity_id
_entity_poly.type
_entity_poly.pdbx_seq_one_letter_code
_entity_poly.pdbx_strand_id
1 'polypeptide(L)'
;MSYFFKNNRTLKKANSYLIYVNISDNCIYDISDIIIEYNTTTNKVTIICDDLPEDIKSRMLKYFKGDINQFIVYIEENLETFLSGKEPEVKLESHSLTFDKCVLEDKITSLPDNYVYPTQNVNINILQYELSKKNIYFFSAKKIYLQVNCKKCKESCEIKDLKTCKCGTLLKCNFIPTLDAEKLGSLFFENCTFCHLNPSNFQFNCANCFSNYQSNKIGLNTKFQMSCWKCNTFLTFCIKKTTFLEKKNMTFKVGTSLPYNGTCKHYKKSYRWFRFSCCQSVYPCDICHDLENTHPVQVANKMICGFCSKEQSVKSDCTCGMDLKKSTAFWEGGKGSRNKATMSRKDSKKYTK
;
A
#
# COMPACT_ATOMS: atom_id res chain seq x y z
N MET A 1 -28.20 3.44 13.04
CA MET A 1 -26.87 3.72 13.61
C MET A 1 -26.99 3.66 15.13
N SER A 2 -26.89 2.47 15.72
CA SER A 2 -27.01 2.27 17.16
C SER A 2 -25.69 2.69 17.83
N TYR A 3 -25.70 3.78 18.58
CA TYR A 3 -24.58 4.13 19.47
C TYR A 3 -24.51 3.06 20.56
N PHE A 4 -23.45 2.26 20.57
CA PHE A 4 -23.22 1.22 21.58
C PHE A 4 -22.62 1.86 22.83
N PHE A 5 -23.46 2.31 23.76
CA PHE A 5 -23.06 2.74 25.11
C PHE A 5 -22.96 1.50 25.99
N LYS A 6 -21.84 0.77 25.88
CA LYS A 6 -21.82 -0.65 26.28
C LYS A 6 -22.10 -0.91 27.76
N ASN A 7 -21.88 0.05 28.68
CA ASN A 7 -22.08 -0.14 30.12
C ASN A 7 -22.75 1.02 30.87
N ASN A 8 -23.11 2.12 30.20
CA ASN A 8 -23.71 3.31 30.85
C ASN A 8 -25.25 3.24 30.82
N ARG A 9 -25.90 3.68 31.90
CA ARG A 9 -27.35 3.97 31.85
C ARG A 9 -27.57 5.10 30.84
N THR A 10 -28.49 4.91 29.88
CA THR A 10 -28.78 5.93 28.86
C THR A 10 -30.28 6.15 28.69
N LEU A 11 -30.68 7.39 28.44
CA LEU A 11 -32.05 7.79 28.09
C LEU A 11 -32.03 8.49 26.73
N LYS A 12 -32.89 8.05 25.82
CA LYS A 12 -33.04 8.67 24.50
C LYS A 12 -34.13 9.74 24.54
N LYS A 13 -33.76 10.98 24.20
CA LYS A 13 -34.68 12.07 23.84
C LYS A 13 -34.69 12.24 22.32
N ALA A 14 -35.69 12.96 21.78
CA ALA A 14 -35.95 13.05 20.34
C ALA A 14 -34.68 13.26 19.48
N ASN A 15 -33.80 14.20 19.86
CA ASN A 15 -32.55 14.52 19.14
C ASN A 15 -31.29 14.45 20.04
N SER A 16 -31.39 13.90 21.26
CA SER A 16 -30.26 13.80 22.19
C SER A 16 -30.26 12.50 22.99
N TYR A 17 -29.08 12.09 23.43
CA TYR A 17 -28.89 11.01 24.41
C TYR A 17 -28.44 11.62 25.72
N LEU A 18 -29.11 11.26 26.81
CA LEU A 18 -28.63 11.49 28.17
C LEU A 18 -27.88 10.25 28.62
N ILE A 19 -26.62 10.41 29.01
CA ILE A 19 -25.71 9.31 29.31
C ILE A 19 -25.20 9.52 30.73
N TYR A 20 -25.50 8.57 31.61
CA TYR A 20 -25.08 8.62 33.00
C TYR A 20 -23.66 8.08 33.08
N VAL A 21 -22.74 8.92 33.59
CA VAL A 21 -21.35 8.56 33.83
C VAL A 21 -21.30 7.57 35.00
N ASN A 22 -20.56 6.48 34.84
CA ASN A 22 -20.39 5.53 35.93
C ASN A 22 -19.40 6.12 36.96
N ILE A 23 -19.91 6.42 38.15
CA ILE A 23 -19.09 6.86 39.28
C ILE A 23 -18.61 5.59 40.00
N SER A 24 -17.30 5.52 40.31
CA SER A 24 -16.74 4.38 41.05
C SER A 24 -17.31 4.29 42.46
N ASP A 25 -17.56 3.08 42.95
CA ASP A 25 -17.96 2.81 44.34
C ASP A 25 -16.93 3.32 45.38
N ASN A 26 -15.69 3.60 44.94
CA ASN A 26 -14.61 4.13 45.77
C ASN A 26 -14.50 5.67 45.74
N CYS A 27 -15.38 6.37 45.03
CA CYS A 27 -15.35 7.83 44.93
C CYS A 27 -15.64 8.47 46.30
N ILE A 28 -14.68 9.23 46.83
CA ILE A 28 -14.78 9.90 48.14
C ILE A 28 -15.59 11.20 48.13
N TYR A 29 -16.10 11.61 46.97
CA TYR A 29 -16.86 12.85 46.78
C TYR A 29 -18.36 12.55 46.72
N ASP A 30 -19.15 13.24 47.54
CA ASP A 30 -20.61 13.16 47.55
C ASP A 30 -21.17 14.04 46.42
N ILE A 31 -21.50 13.43 45.28
CA ILE A 31 -21.92 14.12 44.06
C ILE A 31 -23.11 13.37 43.45
N SER A 32 -24.14 14.11 43.03
CA SER A 32 -25.24 13.58 42.23
C SER A 32 -24.79 13.00 40.89
N ASP A 33 -25.68 12.24 40.25
CA ASP A 33 -25.43 11.65 38.93
C ASP A 33 -24.89 12.68 37.93
N ILE A 34 -23.72 12.41 37.36
CA ILE A 34 -23.17 13.23 36.27
C ILE A 34 -23.75 12.72 34.94
N ILE A 35 -24.52 13.58 34.28
CA ILE A 35 -25.21 13.24 33.04
C ILE A 35 -24.57 14.00 31.87
N ILE A 36 -24.10 13.26 30.88
CA ILE A 36 -23.62 13.80 29.61
C ILE A 36 -24.78 13.82 28.62
N GLU A 37 -25.25 15.01 28.24
CA GLU A 37 -26.20 15.18 27.16
C GLU A 37 -25.47 15.34 25.82
N TYR A 38 -25.74 14.43 24.90
CA TYR A 38 -25.15 14.40 23.57
C TYR A 38 -26.21 14.60 22.49
N ASN A 39 -26.10 15.69 21.73
CA ASN A 39 -27.02 15.99 20.62
C ASN A 39 -26.52 15.34 19.31
N THR A 40 -27.27 14.40 18.76
CA THR A 40 -26.85 13.63 17.58
C THR A 40 -26.84 14.43 16.28
N THR A 41 -27.58 15.53 16.21
CA THR A 41 -27.70 16.34 15.00
C THR A 41 -26.60 17.39 14.91
N THR A 42 -26.17 17.92 16.06
CA THR A 42 -25.17 18.99 16.14
C THR A 42 -23.79 18.52 16.60
N ASN A 43 -23.66 17.26 17.03
CA ASN A 43 -22.44 16.68 17.62
C ASN A 43 -21.90 17.52 18.80
N LYS A 44 -22.82 18.10 19.60
CA LYS A 44 -22.50 18.90 20.78
C LYS A 44 -22.75 18.10 22.05
N VAL A 45 -21.91 18.36 23.06
CA VAL A 45 -21.98 17.73 24.38
C VAL A 45 -22.17 18.80 25.45
N THR A 46 -23.05 18.53 26.40
CA THR A 46 -23.26 19.31 27.62
C THR A 46 -23.19 18.38 28.83
N ILE A 47 -22.68 18.89 29.96
CA ILE A 47 -22.60 18.13 31.22
C ILE A 47 -23.62 18.72 32.18
N ILE A 48 -24.53 17.87 32.65
CA ILE A 48 -25.60 18.20 33.57
C ILE A 48 -25.26 17.53 34.91
N CYS A 49 -24.95 18.34 35.91
CA CYS A 49 -24.71 17.95 37.29
C CYS A 49 -24.83 19.23 38.13
N ASP A 50 -25.70 19.23 39.14
CA ASP A 50 -25.98 20.43 39.94
C ASP A 50 -24.87 20.70 40.97
N ASP A 51 -24.20 19.65 41.42
CA ASP A 51 -23.14 19.72 42.44
C ASP A 51 -21.77 20.06 41.84
N LEU A 52 -21.65 20.12 40.51
CA LEU A 52 -20.39 20.36 39.82
C LEU A 52 -20.25 21.84 39.41
N PRO A 53 -19.22 22.56 39.91
CA PRO A 53 -18.89 23.91 39.47
C PRO A 53 -18.70 24.03 37.94
N GLU A 54 -19.12 25.18 37.38
CA GLU A 54 -19.05 25.44 35.93
C GLU A 54 -17.62 25.43 35.37
N ASP A 55 -16.62 25.76 36.19
CA ASP A 55 -15.23 25.71 35.77
C ASP A 55 -14.77 24.26 35.54
N ILE A 56 -15.20 23.30 36.37
CA ILE A 56 -14.89 21.88 36.18
C ILE A 56 -15.63 21.33 34.96
N LYS A 57 -16.92 21.66 34.77
CA LYS A 57 -17.67 21.30 33.55
C LYS A 57 -16.97 21.80 32.30
N SER A 58 -16.49 23.04 32.32
CA SER A 58 -15.76 23.63 31.19
C SER A 58 -14.43 22.90 30.91
N ARG A 59 -13.71 22.48 31.95
CA ARG A 59 -12.46 21.70 31.82
C ARG A 59 -12.72 20.33 31.24
N MET A 60 -13.75 19.63 31.69
CA MET A 60 -14.15 18.34 31.14
C MET A 60 -14.48 18.48 29.65
N LEU A 61 -15.31 19.46 29.27
CA LEU A 61 -15.71 19.67 27.87
C LEU A 61 -14.53 19.95 26.91
N LYS A 62 -13.41 20.51 27.38
CA LYS A 62 -12.20 20.70 26.54
C LYS A 62 -11.64 19.39 25.98
N TYR A 63 -11.92 18.26 26.62
CA TYR A 63 -11.44 16.94 26.20
C TYR A 63 -12.38 16.24 25.20
N PHE A 64 -13.54 16.81 24.89
CA PHE A 64 -14.44 16.28 23.86
C PHE A 64 -13.89 16.55 22.45
N LYS A 65 -13.49 15.48 21.75
CA LYS A 65 -12.93 15.54 20.38
C LYS A 65 -13.84 14.93 19.31
N GLY A 66 -15.15 14.97 19.54
CA GLY A 66 -16.16 14.49 18.57
C GLY A 66 -16.49 13.00 18.63
N ASP A 67 -15.86 12.24 19.54
CA ASP A 67 -16.20 10.84 19.84
C ASP A 67 -16.76 10.77 21.27
N ILE A 68 -18.09 10.60 21.36
CA ILE A 68 -18.80 10.57 22.64
C ILE A 68 -18.37 9.40 23.53
N ASN A 69 -18.00 8.24 22.96
CA ASN A 69 -17.62 7.07 23.74
C ASN A 69 -16.23 7.24 24.35
N GLN A 70 -15.27 7.74 23.56
CA GLN A 70 -13.94 8.08 24.08
C GLN A 70 -14.02 9.18 25.14
N PHE A 71 -14.94 10.12 24.97
CA PHE A 71 -15.16 11.17 25.95
C PHE A 71 -15.70 10.62 27.27
N ILE A 72 -16.73 9.77 27.24
CA ILE A 72 -17.29 9.13 28.46
C ILE A 72 -16.22 8.35 29.20
N VAL A 73 -15.47 7.48 28.50
CA VAL A 73 -14.40 6.68 29.11
C VAL A 73 -13.34 7.57 29.74
N TYR A 74 -12.92 8.62 29.03
CA TYR A 74 -11.93 9.56 29.57
C TYR A 74 -12.43 10.30 30.82
N ILE A 75 -13.71 10.70 30.83
CA ILE A 75 -14.33 11.32 31.99
C ILE A 75 -14.41 10.35 33.16
N GLU A 76 -14.82 9.10 32.94
CA GLU A 76 -14.88 8.06 33.98
C GLU A 76 -13.50 7.77 34.57
N GLU A 77 -12.47 7.60 33.73
CA GLU A 77 -11.10 7.28 34.15
C GLU A 77 -10.42 8.42 34.91
N ASN A 78 -10.81 9.67 34.65
CA ASN A 78 -10.16 10.85 35.23
C ASN A 78 -11.08 11.62 36.19
N LEU A 79 -12.21 11.03 36.58
CA LEU A 79 -13.26 11.71 37.33
C LEU A 79 -12.73 12.27 38.66
N GLU A 80 -12.05 11.46 39.45
CA GLU A 80 -11.44 11.88 40.73
C GLU A 80 -10.43 13.02 40.55
N THR A 81 -9.71 13.03 39.42
CA THR A 81 -8.73 14.09 39.14
C THR A 81 -9.44 15.41 38.86
N PHE A 82 -10.52 15.38 38.06
CA PHE A 82 -11.35 16.55 37.80
C PHE A 82 -12.01 17.08 39.08
N LEU A 83 -12.53 16.18 39.93
CA LEU A 83 -13.18 16.52 41.20
C LEU A 83 -12.20 17.07 42.23
N SER A 84 -10.92 16.66 42.19
CA SER A 84 -9.85 17.24 43.00
C SER A 84 -9.40 18.63 42.55
N GLY A 85 -9.98 19.17 41.47
CA GLY A 85 -9.64 20.48 40.90
C GLY A 85 -8.32 20.52 40.12
N LYS A 86 -7.65 19.36 39.97
CA LYS A 86 -6.40 19.18 39.23
C LYS A 86 -6.68 18.84 37.77
N GLU A 87 -5.76 19.20 36.88
CA GLU A 87 -5.82 18.71 35.49
C GLU A 87 -5.16 17.33 35.40
N PRO A 88 -5.72 16.39 34.64
CA PRO A 88 -5.07 15.10 34.39
C PRO A 88 -3.67 15.32 33.81
N GLU A 89 -2.65 14.75 34.46
CA GLU A 89 -1.29 14.81 33.94
C GLU A 89 -1.21 14.07 32.60
N VAL A 90 -0.93 14.81 31.53
CA VAL A 90 -0.58 14.21 30.24
C VAL A 90 0.80 13.58 30.39
N LYS A 91 0.84 12.31 30.81
CA LYS A 91 2.08 11.54 30.87
C LYS A 91 2.65 11.34 29.46
N LEU A 92 3.58 12.21 29.09
CA LEU A 92 4.60 11.90 28.09
C LEU A 92 5.64 11.00 28.77
N GLU A 93 5.69 9.70 28.44
CA GLU A 93 6.93 8.97 28.12
C GLU A 93 6.74 7.45 27.87
N SER A 94 7.48 7.00 26.85
CA SER A 94 8.03 5.68 26.46
C SER A 94 7.74 4.37 27.23
N HIS A 95 7.32 3.36 26.43
CA HIS A 95 7.60 1.90 26.47
C HIS A 95 7.47 1.14 27.82
N SER A 96 6.61 0.13 27.99
CA SER A 96 6.79 -1.22 27.42
C SER A 96 5.61 -2.15 27.73
N LEU A 97 5.49 -3.20 26.92
CA LEU A 97 4.37 -4.13 26.71
C LEU A 97 3.84 -4.87 27.95
N THR A 98 2.52 -5.01 28.05
CA THR A 98 1.89 -6.35 28.05
C THR A 98 0.63 -6.34 27.20
N PHE A 99 0.61 -7.28 26.26
CA PHE A 99 -0.53 -7.70 25.46
C PHE A 99 -1.78 -7.85 26.31
N ASP A 100 -2.88 -7.20 25.93
CA ASP A 100 -4.04 -8.01 25.60
C ASP A 100 -4.83 -7.46 24.41
N LYS A 101 -5.25 -8.43 23.61
CA LYS A 101 -5.84 -8.28 22.28
C LYS A 101 -7.23 -7.68 22.40
N CYS A 102 -7.50 -6.62 21.64
CA CYS A 102 -8.60 -6.60 20.67
C CYS A 102 -8.70 -5.22 19.96
N VAL A 103 -8.43 -5.24 18.65
CA VAL A 103 -8.98 -4.32 17.62
C VAL A 103 -8.90 -2.81 17.90
N LEU A 104 -7.77 -2.19 17.57
CA LEU A 104 -7.72 -0.76 17.22
C LEU A 104 -7.05 -0.61 15.85
N GLU A 105 -7.76 -1.09 14.83
CA GLU A 105 -7.52 -0.64 13.47
C GLU A 105 -8.08 0.79 13.35
N ASP A 106 -7.32 1.69 12.73
CA ASP A 106 -7.76 3.02 12.25
C ASP A 106 -7.43 4.29 13.06
N LYS A 107 -6.27 4.34 13.73
CA LYS A 107 -5.64 5.64 14.05
C LYS A 107 -4.29 5.79 13.35
N ILE A 108 -3.98 7.03 12.99
CA ILE A 108 -2.64 7.45 12.56
C ILE A 108 -1.75 7.40 13.80
N THR A 109 -0.55 6.85 13.68
CA THR A 109 0.41 6.77 14.79
C THR A 109 1.75 7.36 14.39
N SER A 110 2.44 8.02 15.31
CA SER A 110 3.86 8.32 15.14
C SER A 110 4.65 7.03 15.22
N LEU A 111 5.65 6.92 14.35
CA LEU A 111 6.63 5.85 14.42
C LEU A 111 7.87 6.37 15.15
N PRO A 112 8.64 5.48 15.80
CA PRO A 112 9.91 5.85 16.41
C PRO A 112 10.84 6.57 15.43
N ASP A 113 11.69 7.46 15.94
CA ASP A 113 12.68 8.16 15.11
C ASP A 113 13.71 7.19 14.49
N ASN A 114 13.95 6.03 15.12
CA ASN A 114 14.79 4.96 14.61
C ASN A 114 14.04 3.95 13.69
N TYR A 115 12.85 4.29 13.22
CA TYR A 115 12.10 3.42 12.30
C TYR A 115 12.88 3.18 11.00
N VAL A 116 13.12 1.91 10.69
CA VAL A 116 13.82 1.49 9.47
C VAL A 116 12.81 1.15 8.40
N TYR A 117 12.88 1.88 7.28
CA TYR A 117 12.10 1.57 6.09
C TYR A 117 12.60 0.25 5.46
N PRO A 118 11.70 -0.57 4.91
CA PRO A 118 12.08 -1.80 4.24
C PRO A 118 12.82 -1.48 2.95
N THR A 119 14.12 -1.82 2.87
CA THR A 119 14.97 -1.55 1.71
C THR A 119 15.24 -2.79 0.85
N GLN A 120 14.41 -3.83 1.00
CA GLN A 120 14.61 -5.11 0.31
C GLN A 120 14.30 -4.98 -1.18
N ASN A 121 15.27 -5.25 -2.05
CA ASN A 121 15.10 -5.09 -3.49
C ASN A 121 14.88 -6.44 -4.18
N VAL A 122 13.65 -6.96 -4.08
CA VAL A 122 13.20 -8.13 -4.84
C VAL A 122 12.53 -7.64 -6.12
N ASN A 123 13.09 -8.00 -7.27
CA ASN A 123 12.61 -7.52 -8.58
C ASN A 123 11.77 -8.56 -9.32
N ILE A 124 10.96 -9.34 -8.63
CA ILE A 124 10.05 -10.32 -9.24
C ILE A 124 8.68 -10.23 -8.58
N ASN A 125 7.61 -10.56 -9.32
CA ASN A 125 6.23 -10.52 -8.85
C ASN A 125 5.91 -9.19 -8.16
N ILE A 126 6.08 -8.10 -8.91
CA ILE A 126 6.15 -6.74 -8.36
C ILE A 126 4.74 -6.16 -8.26
N LEU A 127 4.40 -5.60 -7.10
CA LEU A 127 3.22 -4.74 -6.95
C LEU A 127 3.64 -3.28 -7.19
N GLN A 128 3.35 -2.79 -8.39
CA GLN A 128 3.55 -1.38 -8.75
C GLN A 128 2.38 -0.52 -8.29
N TYR A 129 2.64 0.76 -8.11
CA TYR A 129 1.61 1.75 -7.82
C TYR A 129 1.82 3.05 -8.61
N GLU A 130 0.72 3.79 -8.76
CA GLU A 130 0.73 5.19 -9.15
C GLU A 130 0.20 6.01 -7.97
N LEU A 131 0.92 7.06 -7.56
CA LEU A 131 0.53 7.88 -6.39
C LEU A 131 0.51 9.37 -6.69
N SER A 132 -0.24 10.12 -5.86
CA SER A 132 -0.12 11.56 -5.72
C SER A 132 0.20 11.90 -4.27
N LYS A 133 1.28 12.63 -4.01
CA LYS A 133 1.69 13.04 -2.66
C LYS A 133 2.14 14.50 -2.60
N LYS A 134 1.98 15.12 -1.43
CA LYS A 134 2.50 16.46 -1.09
C LYS A 134 3.15 16.41 0.27
N ASN A 135 4.36 16.98 0.38
CA ASN A 135 5.16 17.07 1.60
C ASN A 135 5.53 15.74 2.26
N ILE A 136 5.49 14.63 1.50
CA ILE A 136 5.92 13.30 1.94
C ILE A 136 7.14 12.88 1.12
N TYR A 137 8.24 12.53 1.80
CA TYR A 137 9.48 12.18 1.12
C TYR A 137 9.47 10.72 0.65
N PHE A 138 9.36 9.78 1.59
CA PHE A 138 9.27 8.34 1.34
C PHE A 138 7.92 7.77 1.76
N PHE A 139 7.56 6.65 1.14
CA PHE A 139 6.32 5.92 1.34
C PHE A 139 6.60 4.42 1.24
N SER A 140 6.00 3.64 2.11
CA SER A 140 6.16 2.18 2.18
C SER A 140 4.95 1.54 2.85
N ALA A 141 4.81 0.22 2.72
CA ALA A 141 3.91 -0.58 3.53
C ALA A 141 4.69 -1.70 4.20
N LYS A 142 4.59 -1.85 5.52
CA LYS A 142 5.17 -3.00 6.24
C LYS A 142 4.36 -4.27 6.04
N LYS A 143 3.04 -4.13 5.95
CA LYS A 143 2.06 -5.20 5.68
C LYS A 143 0.95 -4.63 4.82
N ILE A 144 0.32 -5.48 4.01
CA ILE A 144 -0.80 -5.09 3.17
C ILE A 144 -1.94 -6.11 3.30
N TYR A 145 -3.15 -5.64 3.03
CA TYR A 145 -4.35 -6.45 2.92
C TYR A 145 -4.69 -6.57 1.44
N LEU A 146 -5.02 -7.77 0.99
CA LEU A 146 -5.23 -8.08 -0.42
C LEU A 146 -6.54 -8.80 -0.62
N GLN A 147 -7.20 -8.52 -1.74
CA GLN A 147 -8.22 -9.39 -2.27
C GLN A 147 -7.58 -10.41 -3.21
N VAL A 148 -7.86 -11.70 -2.99
CA VAL A 148 -7.37 -12.80 -3.84
C VAL A 148 -8.49 -13.74 -4.23
N ASN A 149 -8.36 -14.45 -5.36
CA ASN A 149 -9.27 -15.52 -5.74
C ASN A 149 -8.64 -16.88 -5.43
N CYS A 150 -9.42 -17.80 -4.86
CA CYS A 150 -8.99 -19.17 -4.65
C CYS A 150 -8.78 -19.88 -5.99
N LYS A 151 -7.64 -20.56 -6.20
CA LYS A 151 -7.39 -21.32 -7.43
C LYS A 151 -8.38 -22.48 -7.62
N LYS A 152 -8.83 -23.09 -6.52
CA LYS A 152 -9.76 -24.24 -6.48
C LYS A 152 -11.21 -23.85 -6.74
N CYS A 153 -11.81 -23.04 -5.87
CA CYS A 153 -13.24 -22.71 -5.95
C CYS A 153 -13.55 -21.34 -6.59
N LYS A 154 -12.53 -20.58 -7.01
CA LYS A 154 -12.64 -19.24 -7.62
C LYS A 154 -13.26 -18.14 -6.74
N GLU A 155 -13.75 -18.47 -5.55
CA GLU A 155 -14.25 -17.53 -4.55
C GLU A 155 -13.20 -16.45 -4.20
N SER A 156 -13.65 -15.20 -4.09
CA SER A 156 -12.83 -14.08 -3.66
C SER A 156 -12.72 -14.01 -2.14
N CYS A 157 -11.51 -13.83 -1.63
CA CYS A 157 -11.18 -13.82 -0.21
C CYS A 157 -10.21 -12.67 0.10
N GLU A 158 -10.47 -11.94 1.18
CA GLU A 158 -9.46 -11.03 1.75
C GLU A 158 -8.38 -11.83 2.49
N ILE A 159 -7.11 -11.55 2.23
CA ILE A 159 -5.95 -12.18 2.87
C ILE A 159 -4.92 -11.11 3.28
N LYS A 160 -4.20 -11.38 4.37
CA LYS A 160 -3.02 -10.60 4.79
C LYS A 160 -1.76 -11.44 4.58
N ASP A 161 -1.65 -12.53 5.35
CA ASP A 161 -0.54 -13.49 5.28
C ASP A 161 -1.08 -14.89 4.94
N LEU A 162 -2.07 -15.37 5.70
CA LEU A 162 -2.62 -16.71 5.60
C LEU A 162 -4.14 -16.70 5.82
N LYS A 163 -4.90 -17.49 5.04
CA LYS A 163 -6.34 -17.67 5.27
C LYS A 163 -6.85 -19.00 4.70
N THR A 164 -7.73 -19.66 5.43
CA THR A 164 -8.47 -20.83 4.92
C THR A 164 -9.70 -20.36 4.12
N CYS A 165 -9.81 -20.81 2.87
CA CYS A 165 -10.96 -20.55 2.02
C CYS A 165 -12.16 -21.40 2.46
N LYS A 166 -13.39 -20.97 2.13
CA LYS A 166 -14.64 -21.74 2.39
C LYS A 166 -14.60 -23.18 1.85
N CYS A 167 -13.83 -23.45 0.79
CA CYS A 167 -13.65 -24.78 0.21
C CYS A 167 -12.59 -25.65 0.92
N GLY A 168 -12.08 -25.20 2.08
CA GLY A 168 -11.04 -25.87 2.86
C GLY A 168 -9.61 -25.65 2.37
N THR A 169 -9.40 -24.95 1.25
CA THR A 169 -8.05 -24.70 0.72
C THR A 169 -7.33 -23.62 1.52
N LEU A 170 -6.10 -23.89 1.95
CA LEU A 170 -5.24 -22.91 2.60
C LEU A 170 -4.63 -21.96 1.56
N LEU A 171 -4.98 -20.68 1.65
CA LEU A 171 -4.45 -19.61 0.81
C LEU A 171 -3.30 -18.93 1.55
N LYS A 172 -2.16 -18.74 0.88
CA LYS A 172 -1.03 -17.99 1.46
C LYS A 172 -0.62 -16.84 0.56
N CYS A 173 -0.23 -15.74 1.19
CA CYS A 173 0.40 -14.58 0.56
C CYS A 173 1.62 -14.18 1.38
N ASN A 174 2.80 -14.16 0.75
CA ASN A 174 3.99 -13.56 1.33
C ASN A 174 4.26 -12.23 0.63
N PHE A 175 4.20 -11.14 1.39
CA PHE A 175 4.52 -9.80 0.93
C PHE A 175 5.90 -9.38 1.43
N ILE A 176 6.78 -9.09 0.49
CA ILE A 176 8.12 -8.58 0.76
C ILE A 176 8.13 -7.09 0.44
N PRO A 177 8.14 -6.19 1.44
CA PRO A 177 8.06 -4.77 1.20
C PRO A 177 9.37 -4.19 0.67
N THR A 178 9.27 -3.11 -0.10
CA THR A 178 10.42 -2.35 -0.60
C THR A 178 10.19 -0.85 -0.48
N LEU A 179 11.28 -0.10 -0.47
CA LEU A 179 11.30 1.35 -0.54
C LEU A 179 11.77 1.73 -1.93
N ASP A 180 10.82 2.00 -2.82
CA ASP A 180 11.04 2.34 -4.23
C ASP A 180 10.04 3.45 -4.62
N ALA A 181 10.33 4.19 -5.70
CA ALA A 181 9.46 5.27 -6.15
C ALA A 181 8.16 4.75 -6.80
N GLU A 182 8.19 3.57 -7.41
CA GLU A 182 7.12 3.01 -8.24
C GLU A 182 6.61 1.64 -7.73
N LYS A 183 7.30 1.02 -6.77
CA LYS A 183 7.02 -0.35 -6.31
C LYS A 183 6.70 -0.38 -4.81
N LEU A 184 5.62 -1.06 -4.44
CA LEU A 184 5.27 -1.29 -3.03
C LEU A 184 6.05 -2.48 -2.43
N GLY A 185 6.35 -3.47 -3.27
CA GLY A 185 7.06 -4.69 -2.89
C GLY A 185 6.77 -5.87 -3.81
N SER A 186 7.20 -7.05 -3.40
CA SER A 186 7.01 -8.31 -4.11
C SER A 186 5.96 -9.19 -3.45
N LEU A 187 5.16 -9.88 -4.25
CA LEU A 187 4.10 -10.78 -3.79
C LEU A 187 4.32 -12.21 -4.24
N PHE A 188 4.11 -13.15 -3.32
CA PHE A 188 4.17 -14.58 -3.61
C PHE A 188 2.91 -15.25 -3.10
N PHE A 189 2.22 -15.97 -3.99
CA PHE A 189 0.92 -16.58 -3.70
C PHE A 189 1.00 -18.10 -3.77
N GLU A 190 0.39 -18.76 -2.78
CA GLU A 190 0.11 -20.19 -2.81
C GLU A 190 -1.41 -20.40 -2.85
N ASN A 191 -1.87 -21.26 -3.75
CA ASN A 191 -3.28 -21.64 -3.93
C ASN A 191 -4.28 -20.49 -4.23
N CYS A 192 -3.79 -19.28 -4.50
CA CYS A 192 -4.61 -18.12 -4.84
C CYS A 192 -3.98 -17.25 -5.94
N THR A 193 -4.76 -16.32 -6.49
CA THR A 193 -4.34 -15.33 -7.50
C THR A 193 -4.71 -13.92 -7.03
N PHE A 194 -3.82 -12.95 -7.26
CA PHE A 194 -4.06 -11.54 -6.92
C PHE A 194 -5.28 -10.97 -7.65
N CYS A 195 -6.07 -10.14 -6.95
CA CYS A 195 -7.15 -9.36 -7.54
C CYS A 195 -6.88 -7.86 -7.42
N HIS A 196 -6.80 -7.34 -6.19
CA HIS A 196 -6.48 -5.94 -5.92
C HIS A 196 -5.98 -5.73 -4.49
N LEU A 197 -5.41 -4.55 -4.24
CA LEU A 197 -4.99 -4.08 -2.92
C LEU A 197 -6.22 -3.59 -2.14
N ASN A 198 -6.42 -4.13 -0.94
CA ASN A 198 -7.42 -3.66 0.02
C ASN A 198 -6.86 -2.53 0.89
N PRO A 199 -7.73 -1.75 1.57
CA PRO A 199 -7.29 -0.69 2.46
C PRO A 199 -6.23 -1.17 3.45
N SER A 200 -5.07 -0.52 3.41
CA SER A 200 -3.87 -0.95 4.14
C SER A 200 -3.24 0.22 4.89
N ASN A 201 -2.45 -0.09 5.93
CA ASN A 201 -1.68 0.92 6.65
C ASN A 201 -0.35 1.16 5.93
N PHE A 202 0.04 2.42 5.83
CA PHE A 202 1.25 2.84 5.14
C PHE A 202 2.14 3.65 6.06
N GLN A 203 3.45 3.50 5.90
CA GLN A 203 4.46 4.26 6.61
C GLN A 203 5.04 5.33 5.69
N PHE A 204 5.15 6.54 6.18
CA PHE A 204 5.66 7.70 5.44
C PHE A 204 6.33 8.68 6.38
N ASN A 205 7.19 9.52 5.84
CA ASN A 205 7.85 10.57 6.61
C ASN A 205 7.42 11.95 6.11
N CYS A 206 7.41 12.91 7.03
CA CYS A 206 7.30 14.32 6.69
C CYS A 206 8.55 14.75 5.90
N ALA A 207 8.37 15.40 4.75
CA ALA A 207 9.48 15.91 3.96
C ALA A 207 10.22 17.10 4.60
N ASN A 208 9.60 17.76 5.59
CA ASN A 208 10.19 18.93 6.25
C ASN A 208 11.00 18.56 7.51
N CYS A 209 10.47 17.70 8.38
CA CYS A 209 11.12 17.36 9.66
C CYS A 209 11.53 15.89 9.80
N PHE A 210 11.29 15.07 8.77
CA PHE A 210 11.60 13.64 8.73
C PHE A 210 10.90 12.75 9.78
N SER A 211 9.97 13.29 10.58
CA SER A 211 9.15 12.46 11.47
C SER A 211 8.39 11.40 10.70
N ASN A 212 8.42 10.19 11.24
CA ASN A 212 7.82 9.00 10.65
C ASN A 212 6.43 8.79 11.22
N TYR A 213 5.48 8.39 10.37
CA TYR A 213 4.10 8.12 10.75
C TYR A 213 3.61 6.86 10.06
N GLN A 214 2.63 6.21 10.68
CA GLN A 214 1.82 5.17 10.08
C GLN A 214 0.39 5.68 9.92
N SER A 215 -0.21 5.50 8.74
CA SER A 215 -1.60 5.86 8.51
C SER A 215 -2.58 4.87 9.15
N ASN A 216 -3.84 5.28 9.26
CA ASN A 216 -4.99 4.37 9.24
C ASN A 216 -5.04 3.57 7.92
N LYS A 217 -6.02 2.66 7.78
CA LYS A 217 -6.19 1.95 6.51
C LYS A 217 -6.62 2.92 5.40
N ILE A 218 -5.81 3.00 4.34
CA ILE A 218 -6.08 3.83 3.16
C ILE A 218 -6.36 2.91 1.98
N GLY A 219 -7.52 3.09 1.34
CA GLY A 219 -7.87 2.40 0.09
C GLY A 219 -7.34 3.11 -1.15
N LEU A 220 -7.51 2.47 -2.31
CA LEU A 220 -7.26 3.09 -3.60
C LEU A 220 -8.17 4.31 -3.80
N ASN A 221 -7.65 5.34 -4.46
CA ASN A 221 -8.29 6.63 -4.73
C ASN A 221 -8.81 7.38 -3.49
N THR A 222 -8.43 6.95 -2.29
CA THR A 222 -8.77 7.64 -1.04
C THR A 222 -7.69 8.67 -0.74
N LYS A 223 -8.09 9.91 -0.46
CA LYS A 223 -7.16 10.97 -0.10
C LYS A 223 -6.92 10.94 1.40
N PHE A 224 -5.66 10.73 1.77
CA PHE A 224 -5.17 10.86 3.12
C PHE A 224 -4.60 12.25 3.36
N GLN A 225 -4.95 12.87 4.47
CA GLN A 225 -4.48 14.19 4.84
C GLN A 225 -4.19 14.23 6.35
N MET A 226 -3.11 14.90 6.72
CA MET A 226 -2.82 15.24 8.11
C MET A 226 -1.96 16.50 8.19
N SER A 227 -1.87 17.08 9.37
CA SER A 227 -0.78 17.97 9.71
C SER A 227 0.28 17.19 10.48
N CYS A 228 1.55 17.32 10.08
CA CYS A 228 2.66 16.71 10.79
C CYS A 228 2.67 17.18 12.25
N TRP A 229 2.69 16.25 13.20
CA TRP A 229 2.62 16.59 14.63
C TRP A 229 3.86 17.30 15.17
N LYS A 230 5.02 17.19 14.49
CA LYS A 230 6.27 17.84 14.89
C LYS A 230 6.44 19.26 14.34
N CYS A 231 6.11 19.49 13.06
CA CYS A 231 6.39 20.77 12.38
C CYS A 231 5.16 21.40 11.71
N ASN A 232 3.96 20.88 11.94
CA ASN A 232 2.69 21.36 11.41
C ASN A 232 2.59 21.44 9.87
N THR A 233 3.56 20.86 9.15
CA THR A 233 3.54 20.80 7.68
C THR A 233 2.37 19.91 7.24
N PHE A 234 1.53 20.43 6.35
CA PHE A 234 0.37 19.70 5.84
C PHE A 234 0.80 18.60 4.85
N LEU A 235 0.50 17.34 5.18
CA LEU A 235 0.82 16.15 4.42
C LEU A 235 -0.42 15.69 3.64
N THR A 236 -0.23 15.25 2.40
CA THR A 236 -1.32 14.66 1.60
C THR A 236 -0.79 13.49 0.79
N PHE A 237 -1.59 12.42 0.71
CA PHE A 237 -1.23 11.20 0.02
C PHE A 237 -2.46 10.52 -0.59
N CYS A 238 -2.31 9.88 -1.75
CA CYS A 238 -3.36 9.08 -2.38
C CYS A 238 -2.72 8.09 -3.36
N ILE A 239 -3.07 6.80 -3.23
CA ILE A 239 -2.72 5.77 -4.22
C ILE A 239 -3.81 5.79 -5.30
N LYS A 240 -3.44 6.06 -6.54
CA LYS A 240 -4.38 6.14 -7.66
C LYS A 240 -4.69 4.77 -8.23
N LYS A 241 -3.66 3.96 -8.42
CA LYS A 241 -3.74 2.67 -9.09
C LYS A 241 -2.67 1.74 -8.56
N THR A 242 -2.95 0.44 -8.64
CA THR A 242 -1.97 -0.62 -8.39
C THR A 242 -1.99 -1.62 -9.53
N THR A 243 -0.82 -2.08 -9.94
CA THR A 243 -0.63 -3.08 -11.00
C THR A 243 0.28 -4.18 -10.51
N PHE A 244 -0.19 -5.43 -10.59
CA PHE A 244 0.63 -6.59 -10.22
C PHE A 244 1.31 -7.17 -11.46
N LEU A 245 2.63 -7.20 -11.44
CA LEU A 245 3.50 -7.69 -12.51
C LEU A 245 4.08 -9.05 -12.12
N GLU A 246 3.40 -10.12 -12.53
CA GLU A 246 3.88 -11.47 -12.30
C GLU A 246 5.02 -11.83 -13.26
N LYS A 247 6.11 -12.39 -12.71
CA LYS A 247 7.19 -12.91 -13.54
C LYS A 247 6.74 -14.25 -14.13
N LYS A 248 6.63 -14.32 -15.45
CA LYS A 248 6.42 -15.59 -16.14
C LYS A 248 7.73 -16.37 -16.10
N ASN A 249 7.75 -17.42 -15.26
CA ASN A 249 8.89 -18.32 -15.20
C ASN A 249 8.88 -19.19 -16.45
N MET A 250 9.98 -19.16 -17.18
CA MET A 250 10.21 -20.08 -18.27
C MET A 250 11.58 -20.72 -18.09
N THR A 251 11.57 -22.04 -18.04
CA THR A 251 12.76 -22.84 -17.84
C THR A 251 13.33 -23.20 -19.21
N PHE A 252 14.57 -22.78 -19.46
CA PHE A 252 15.31 -23.13 -20.66
C PHE A 252 16.53 -23.94 -20.25
N LYS A 253 16.83 -25.02 -20.98
CA LYS A 253 18.03 -25.81 -20.76
C LYS A 253 19.20 -25.17 -21.49
N VAL A 254 20.20 -24.69 -20.76
CA VAL A 254 21.42 -24.13 -21.35
C VAL A 254 22.07 -25.21 -22.22
N GLY A 255 22.53 -24.81 -23.40
CA GLY A 255 23.07 -25.70 -24.43
C GLY A 255 22.05 -26.15 -25.48
N THR A 256 20.75 -25.94 -25.25
CA THR A 256 19.71 -26.23 -26.25
C THR A 256 19.21 -24.95 -26.93
N SER A 257 18.71 -25.09 -28.17
CA SER A 257 18.09 -23.99 -28.89
C SER A 257 16.71 -23.66 -28.33
N LEU A 258 16.38 -22.38 -28.29
CA LEU A 258 15.02 -21.92 -28.06
C LEU A 258 14.10 -22.30 -29.23
N PRO A 259 12.77 -22.32 -29.03
CA PRO A 259 11.81 -22.50 -30.11
C PRO A 259 12.12 -21.55 -31.27
N TYR A 260 12.19 -22.10 -32.49
CA TYR A 260 12.53 -21.36 -33.72
C TYR A 260 13.83 -20.55 -33.61
N ASN A 261 14.82 -21.06 -32.86
CA ASN A 261 16.09 -20.39 -32.55
C ASN A 261 15.91 -18.99 -31.95
N GLY A 262 14.81 -18.76 -31.25
CA GLY A 262 14.50 -17.48 -30.62
C GLY A 262 13.80 -16.46 -31.53
N THR A 263 13.47 -16.80 -32.77
CA THR A 263 12.74 -15.90 -33.67
C THR A 263 11.24 -15.83 -33.34
N CYS A 264 10.60 -14.73 -33.74
CA CYS A 264 9.15 -14.59 -33.68
C CYS A 264 8.57 -14.04 -35.00
N LYS A 265 7.24 -14.01 -35.09
CA LYS A 265 6.52 -13.49 -36.27
C LYS A 265 6.89 -12.04 -36.59
N HIS A 266 7.17 -11.23 -35.56
CA HIS A 266 7.53 -9.82 -35.70
C HIS A 266 8.99 -9.65 -36.13
N TYR A 267 9.93 -10.31 -35.44
CA TYR A 267 11.37 -10.19 -35.68
C TYR A 267 11.99 -11.52 -36.13
N LYS A 268 11.75 -11.86 -37.40
CA LYS A 268 12.27 -13.09 -38.04
C LYS A 268 13.81 -13.18 -38.13
N LYS A 269 14.50 -12.07 -37.91
CA LYS A 269 15.97 -11.94 -38.01
C LYS A 269 16.65 -11.71 -36.66
N SER A 270 15.88 -11.72 -35.57
CA SER A 270 16.38 -11.68 -34.20
C SER A 270 16.36 -13.10 -33.66
N TYR A 271 17.52 -13.58 -33.22
CA TYR A 271 17.68 -14.86 -32.52
C TYR A 271 17.86 -14.62 -31.02
N ARG A 272 17.17 -13.60 -30.50
CA ARG A 272 17.29 -13.13 -29.12
C ARG A 272 15.93 -13.10 -28.48
N TRP A 273 15.92 -13.56 -27.24
CA TRP A 273 14.84 -13.29 -26.32
C TRP A 273 15.33 -12.28 -25.30
N PHE A 274 14.49 -11.35 -24.89
CA PHE A 274 14.85 -10.26 -24.00
C PHE A 274 14.21 -10.47 -22.64
N ARG A 275 14.99 -10.24 -21.57
CA ARG A 275 14.47 -10.15 -20.22
C ARG A 275 14.19 -8.68 -19.92
N PHE A 276 12.91 -8.33 -19.90
CA PHE A 276 12.47 -6.95 -19.74
C PHE A 276 12.54 -6.50 -18.28
N SER A 277 13.04 -5.29 -18.02
CA SER A 277 13.23 -4.77 -16.66
C SER A 277 11.91 -4.54 -15.90
N CYS A 278 10.81 -4.33 -16.61
CA CYS A 278 9.49 -4.07 -16.03
C CYS A 278 8.96 -5.25 -15.18
N CYS A 279 9.00 -6.47 -15.71
CA CYS A 279 8.41 -7.66 -15.07
C CYS A 279 9.39 -8.84 -14.91
N GLN A 280 10.63 -8.71 -15.40
CA GLN A 280 11.65 -9.76 -15.48
C GLN A 280 11.23 -11.02 -16.25
N SER A 281 10.11 -10.96 -16.97
CA SER A 281 9.66 -11.99 -17.90
C SER A 281 10.50 -11.94 -19.18
N VAL A 282 10.50 -13.05 -19.91
CA VAL A 282 11.30 -13.21 -21.12
C VAL A 282 10.41 -13.31 -22.35
N TYR A 283 10.64 -12.46 -23.35
CA TYR A 283 9.92 -12.48 -24.62
C TYR A 283 10.85 -12.30 -25.82
N PRO A 284 10.51 -12.84 -27.00
CA PRO A 284 11.33 -12.67 -28.22
C PRO A 284 11.43 -11.21 -28.71
N CYS A 285 10.42 -10.39 -28.40
CA CYS A 285 10.42 -8.96 -28.74
C CYS A 285 9.47 -8.15 -27.84
N ASP A 286 9.58 -6.84 -27.94
CA ASP A 286 8.69 -5.83 -27.36
C ASP A 286 7.22 -6.04 -27.77
N ILE A 287 6.95 -6.28 -29.05
CA ILE A 287 5.58 -6.51 -29.53
C ILE A 287 4.98 -7.78 -28.91
N CYS A 288 5.77 -8.85 -28.76
CA CYS A 288 5.31 -10.07 -28.10
C CYS A 288 5.07 -9.86 -26.61
N HIS A 289 5.85 -9.00 -25.95
CA HIS A 289 5.61 -8.61 -24.57
C HIS A 289 4.26 -7.90 -24.42
N ASP A 290 4.01 -6.87 -25.24
CA ASP A 290 2.82 -6.02 -25.12
C ASP A 290 1.53 -6.74 -25.49
N LEU A 291 1.60 -7.77 -26.35
CA LEU A 291 0.44 -8.62 -26.67
C LEU A 291 -0.02 -9.48 -25.48
N GLU A 292 0.90 -9.86 -24.59
CA GLU A 292 0.60 -10.75 -23.47
C GLU A 292 0.46 -10.03 -22.12
N ASN A 293 0.86 -8.76 -22.04
CA ASN A 293 0.94 -8.01 -20.80
C ASN A 293 0.15 -6.70 -20.89
N THR A 294 -0.37 -6.26 -19.75
CA THR A 294 -1.21 -5.05 -19.64
C THR A 294 -0.40 -3.78 -19.32
N HIS A 295 0.93 -3.86 -19.33
CA HIS A 295 1.83 -2.77 -19.00
C HIS A 295 2.80 -2.49 -20.14
N PRO A 296 3.27 -1.24 -20.31
CA PRO A 296 4.22 -0.90 -21.36
C PRO A 296 5.57 -1.56 -21.12
N VAL A 297 6.22 -1.95 -22.21
CA VAL A 297 7.58 -2.48 -22.20
C VAL A 297 8.60 -1.44 -21.71
N GLN A 298 9.57 -1.88 -20.92
CA GLN A 298 10.77 -1.11 -20.57
C GLN A 298 12.01 -1.69 -21.26
N VAL A 299 13.13 -0.98 -21.27
CA VAL A 299 14.36 -1.49 -21.90
C VAL A 299 14.89 -2.76 -21.22
N ALA A 300 15.36 -3.72 -22.02
CA ALA A 300 15.96 -4.94 -21.52
C ALA A 300 17.49 -4.80 -21.43
N ASN A 301 18.07 -5.13 -20.27
CA ASN A 301 19.53 -5.14 -20.07
C ASN A 301 20.14 -6.53 -20.27
N LYS A 302 19.30 -7.58 -20.24
CA LYS A 302 19.69 -8.98 -20.44
C LYS A 302 18.92 -9.59 -21.59
N MET A 303 19.56 -10.51 -22.29
CA MET A 303 18.97 -11.34 -23.34
C MET A 303 19.37 -12.80 -23.19
N ILE A 304 18.56 -13.69 -23.75
CA ILE A 304 18.82 -15.12 -23.85
C ILE A 304 19.09 -15.43 -25.32
N CYS A 305 20.19 -16.14 -25.54
CA CYS A 305 20.61 -16.61 -26.87
C CYS A 305 19.62 -17.66 -27.40
N GLY A 306 19.14 -17.45 -28.63
CA GLY A 306 18.23 -18.36 -29.30
C GLY A 306 18.81 -19.73 -29.65
N PHE A 307 20.15 -19.87 -29.76
CA PHE A 307 20.80 -21.11 -30.15
C PHE A 307 21.24 -21.99 -28.97
N CYS A 308 21.66 -21.38 -27.86
CA CYS A 308 22.19 -22.11 -26.71
C CYS A 308 21.47 -21.81 -25.40
N SER A 309 20.40 -21.01 -25.42
CA SER A 309 19.59 -20.63 -24.25
C SER A 309 20.38 -20.00 -23.10
N LYS A 310 21.57 -19.45 -23.38
CA LYS A 310 22.42 -18.80 -22.37
C LYS A 310 21.98 -17.35 -22.19
N GLU A 311 21.79 -16.95 -20.94
CA GLU A 311 21.50 -15.57 -20.56
C GLU A 311 22.79 -14.74 -20.50
N GLN A 312 22.77 -13.54 -21.10
CA GLN A 312 23.90 -12.61 -21.18
C GLN A 312 23.41 -11.17 -21.34
N SER A 313 24.32 -10.18 -21.24
CA SER A 313 24.00 -8.77 -21.56
C SER A 313 23.57 -8.62 -23.01
N VAL A 314 22.74 -7.61 -23.32
CA VAL A 314 22.32 -7.35 -24.71
C VAL A 314 23.52 -7.00 -25.61
N LYS A 315 23.78 -7.85 -26.61
CA LYS A 315 24.90 -7.76 -27.56
C LYS A 315 24.54 -8.30 -28.95
N SER A 316 25.39 -8.06 -29.94
CA SER A 316 25.26 -8.61 -31.30
C SER A 316 25.34 -10.13 -31.33
N ASP A 317 26.27 -10.66 -30.57
CA ASP A 317 26.83 -12.00 -30.62
C ASP A 317 26.64 -12.72 -29.28
N CYS A 318 26.88 -14.03 -29.30
CA CYS A 318 26.87 -14.85 -28.11
C CYS A 318 28.25 -15.42 -27.81
N THR A 319 28.52 -15.66 -26.53
CA THR A 319 29.68 -16.45 -26.07
C THR A 319 29.76 -17.86 -26.68
N CYS A 320 28.68 -18.40 -27.27
CA CYS A 320 28.74 -19.64 -28.04
C CYS A 320 29.27 -19.46 -29.49
N GLY A 321 29.66 -18.25 -29.89
CA GLY A 321 30.19 -17.93 -31.21
C GLY A 321 29.14 -17.60 -32.27
N MET A 322 27.85 -17.63 -31.94
CA MET A 322 26.77 -17.35 -32.90
C MET A 322 26.37 -15.88 -32.91
N ASP A 323 26.15 -15.33 -34.11
CA ASP A 323 25.53 -14.03 -34.32
C ASP A 323 24.02 -14.08 -34.06
N LEU A 324 23.53 -13.20 -33.18
CA LEU A 324 22.14 -13.21 -32.74
C LEU A 324 21.26 -12.20 -33.48
N LYS A 325 21.85 -11.44 -34.39
CA LYS A 325 21.15 -10.56 -35.33
C LYS A 325 21.79 -10.70 -36.69
N LYS A 326 20.96 -10.93 -37.70
CA LYS A 326 21.40 -10.76 -39.08
C LYS A 326 21.43 -9.27 -39.40
N SER A 327 22.58 -8.79 -39.87
CA SER A 327 22.70 -7.44 -40.41
C SER A 327 21.70 -7.25 -41.55
N THR A 328 20.93 -6.16 -41.48
CA THR A 328 19.99 -5.77 -42.53
C THR A 328 20.19 -4.32 -42.87
N ALA A 329 19.99 -3.97 -44.15
CA ALA A 329 19.94 -2.58 -44.58
C ALA A 329 18.85 -1.77 -43.85
N PHE A 330 17.80 -2.44 -43.36
CA PHE A 330 16.68 -1.85 -42.63
C PHE A 330 16.90 -1.95 -41.12
N TRP A 331 16.36 -0.98 -40.37
CA TRP A 331 16.25 -1.04 -38.91
C TRP A 331 15.41 -2.27 -38.48
N GLU A 332 15.60 -2.71 -37.24
CA GLU A 332 14.88 -3.87 -36.69
C GLU A 332 13.36 -3.70 -36.84
N GLY A 333 12.67 -4.79 -37.19
CA GLY A 333 11.23 -4.76 -37.50
C GLY A 333 10.87 -4.24 -38.89
N GLY A 334 11.84 -3.99 -39.76
CA GLY A 334 11.57 -3.58 -41.15
C GLY A 334 11.14 -2.11 -41.30
N LYS A 335 11.23 -1.31 -40.24
CA LYS A 335 10.89 0.13 -40.25
C LYS A 335 12.05 0.95 -40.84
N GLY A 336 12.26 0.78 -42.14
CA GLY A 336 13.06 1.68 -43.00
C GLY A 336 14.58 1.50 -42.94
N SER A 337 15.25 1.91 -44.01
CA SER A 337 16.71 2.12 -44.07
C SER A 337 16.88 3.62 -44.23
N ARG A 338 17.48 4.32 -43.25
CA ARG A 338 17.78 5.76 -43.38
C ARG A 338 19.16 6.03 -43.96
N ASN A 339 19.93 4.98 -44.24
CA ASN A 339 21.23 5.14 -44.85
C ASN A 339 21.06 5.15 -46.38
N LYS A 340 21.12 6.36 -46.98
CA LYS A 340 20.98 6.55 -48.43
C LYS A 340 21.92 5.65 -49.23
N ALA A 341 23.10 5.30 -48.70
CA ALA A 341 24.05 4.40 -49.35
C ALA A 341 23.47 2.98 -49.54
N THR A 342 22.81 2.44 -48.51
CA THR A 342 22.24 1.07 -48.51
C THR A 342 20.80 0.99 -48.99
N MET A 343 20.12 2.13 -49.19
CA MET A 343 18.78 2.16 -49.77
C MET A 343 18.76 1.58 -51.18
N SER A 344 17.64 0.98 -51.59
CA SER A 344 17.46 0.52 -52.97
C SER A 344 17.58 1.68 -53.95
N ARG A 345 18.19 1.47 -55.12
CA ARG A 345 18.22 2.47 -56.21
C ARG A 345 16.82 2.86 -56.70
N LYS A 346 15.82 2.00 -56.46
CA LYS A 346 14.41 2.22 -56.84
C LYS A 346 13.60 2.95 -55.75
N ASP A 347 14.21 3.25 -54.60
CA ASP A 347 13.51 3.91 -53.50
C ASP A 347 13.45 5.43 -53.77
N SER A 348 12.24 5.98 -53.87
CA SER A 348 11.99 7.39 -54.17
C SER A 348 12.60 8.34 -53.13
N LYS A 349 12.87 7.85 -51.91
CA LYS A 349 13.49 8.63 -50.84
C LYS A 349 15.03 8.63 -50.86
N LYS A 350 15.66 7.85 -51.75
CA LYS A 350 17.14 7.71 -51.78
C LYS A 350 17.85 8.97 -52.27
N TYR A 351 17.30 9.61 -53.31
CA TYR A 351 17.93 10.77 -53.98
C TYR A 351 17.26 12.10 -53.65
N THR A 352 16.18 12.09 -52.87
CA THR A 352 15.59 13.32 -52.33
C THR A 352 16.54 13.90 -51.28
N LYS A 353 16.81 15.20 -51.37
CA LYS A 353 17.78 15.91 -50.51
C LYS A 353 17.35 15.88 -49.06
#